data_AF-A0A3A8M3F8-F1
#
_entry.id   AF-A0A3A8M3F8-F1
#
_cell.length_a   1.000
_cell.length_b   1.000
_cell.length_c   1.000
_cell.angle_alpha   90.00
_cell.angle_beta   90.00
_cell.angle_gamma   90.00
#
_symmetry.space_group_name_H-M   'P 1'
#
loop_
_entity.id
_entity.type
_entity.pdbx_description
1 polymer ?
#
loop_
_entity_poly.entity_id
_entity_poly.type
_entity_poly.pdbx_seq_one_letter_code
_entity_poly.pdbx_strand_id
1 'polypeptide(L)'
;EQVRGIARELASAVRSGGLALFMGAGTGIAAGLPGWDELVEKIAAELGLDHSAEQWKDLGPLDAAEVLRRTTERIPGEPQKSLGDHVKKLVGDQPRYALLHLLLASLRVQEAITTNFDRLYEHAVADIEGRRPLVLVPEKDPSQVARVGEAQWLLKLHGDVEN
;
A
#
# COMPACT_ATOMS: atom_id res chain seq x y z
N GLU A 1 22.84 -11.28 18.08
CA GLU A 1 23.99 -11.23 17.15
C GLU A 1 23.54 -11.22 15.68
N GLN A 2 22.66 -12.15 15.29
CA GLN A 2 22.07 -12.26 13.94
C GLN A 2 21.46 -10.96 13.37
N VAL A 3 20.62 -10.26 14.14
CA VAL A 3 19.99 -8.99 13.68
C VAL A 3 21.02 -7.93 13.32
N ARG A 4 22.14 -7.84 14.06
CA ARG A 4 23.21 -6.89 13.74
C ARG A 4 23.97 -7.29 12.47
N GLY A 5 24.09 -8.59 12.20
CA GLY A 5 24.66 -9.10 10.93
C GLY A 5 23.82 -8.65 9.74
N ILE A 6 22.52 -8.95 9.77
CA ILE A 6 21.57 -8.55 8.72
C ILE A 6 21.57 -7.03 8.51
N ALA A 7 21.58 -6.24 9.59
CA ALA A 7 21.63 -4.79 9.48
C ALA A 7 22.90 -4.29 8.75
N ARG A 8 24.06 -4.92 8.97
CA ARG A 8 25.30 -4.57 8.27
C ARG A 8 25.26 -4.94 6.79
N GLU A 9 24.70 -6.11 6.47
CA GLU A 9 24.51 -6.57 5.09
C GLU A 9 23.59 -5.62 4.32
N LEU A 10 22.43 -5.28 4.89
CA LEU A 10 21.49 -4.30 4.32
C LEU A 10 22.18 -2.95 4.14
N ALA A 11 22.92 -2.46 5.14
CA ALA A 11 23.62 -1.20 5.02
C ALA A 11 24.69 -1.23 3.90
N SER A 12 25.34 -2.37 3.67
CA SER A 12 26.27 -2.55 2.55
C SER A 12 25.54 -2.51 1.20
N ALA A 13 24.42 -3.21 1.08
CA ALA A 13 23.60 -3.23 -0.13
C ALA A 13 23.03 -1.84 -0.47
N VAL A 14 22.56 -1.09 0.53
CA VAL A 14 22.13 0.31 0.35
C VAL A 14 23.27 1.15 -0.22
N ARG A 15 24.47 1.08 0.37
CA ARG A 15 25.62 1.88 -0.09
C ARG A 15 26.09 1.52 -1.48
N SER A 16 25.97 0.25 -1.88
CA SER A 16 26.35 -0.20 -3.23
C SER A 16 25.24 -0.02 -4.27
N GLY A 17 24.06 0.50 -3.88
CA GLY A 17 22.90 0.61 -4.77
C GLY A 17 22.27 -0.74 -5.14
N GLY A 18 22.58 -1.82 -4.40
CA GLY A 18 22.12 -3.19 -4.67
C GLY A 18 20.92 -3.63 -3.82
N LEU A 19 20.08 -2.68 -3.38
CA LEU A 19 18.89 -2.96 -2.58
C LEU A 19 17.64 -2.40 -3.25
N ALA A 20 16.65 -3.26 -3.43
CA ALA A 20 15.28 -2.87 -3.75
C ALA A 20 14.35 -3.11 -2.56
N LEU A 21 13.38 -2.22 -2.36
CA LEU A 21 12.35 -2.38 -1.33
C LEU A 21 11.10 -3.06 -1.91
N PHE A 22 10.52 -3.99 -1.16
CA PHE A 22 9.20 -4.56 -1.44
C PHE A 22 8.28 -4.30 -0.25
N MET A 23 7.17 -3.62 -0.49
CA MET A 23 6.21 -3.23 0.53
C MET A 23 4.85 -3.90 0.28
N GLY A 24 4.22 -4.35 1.35
CA GLY A 24 2.88 -4.92 1.34
C GLY A 24 2.02 -4.27 2.43
N ALA A 25 0.76 -4.68 2.55
CA ALA A 25 -0.24 -3.97 3.36
C ALA A 25 0.20 -3.82 4.84
N GLY A 26 1.05 -4.73 5.33
CA GLY A 26 1.63 -4.66 6.67
C GLY A 26 2.41 -3.38 6.97
N THR A 27 2.96 -2.69 5.97
CA THR A 27 3.65 -1.40 6.19
C THR A 27 2.68 -0.30 6.61
N GLY A 28 1.42 -0.37 6.13
CA GLY A 28 0.35 0.58 6.42
C GLY A 28 -0.33 0.38 7.78
N ILE A 29 -0.25 -0.82 8.37
CA ILE A 29 -0.96 -1.14 9.63
C ILE A 29 -0.54 -0.21 10.77
N ALA A 30 0.77 0.02 10.92
CA ALA A 30 1.27 0.92 11.95
C ALA A 30 0.88 2.40 11.72
N ALA A 31 0.37 2.73 10.52
CA ALA A 31 -0.17 4.04 10.18
C ALA A 31 -1.68 4.13 10.40
N GLY A 32 -2.32 3.07 10.91
CA GLY A 32 -3.76 3.00 11.14
C GLY A 32 -4.57 2.51 9.95
N LEU A 33 -3.92 2.03 8.87
CA LEU A 33 -4.64 1.32 7.82
C LEU A 33 -5.08 -0.06 8.32
N PRO A 34 -6.26 -0.56 7.90
CA PRO A 34 -6.74 -1.84 8.36
C PRO A 34 -5.86 -2.99 7.84
N GLY A 35 -5.73 -4.03 8.67
CA GLY A 35 -5.32 -5.35 8.18
C GLY A 35 -6.41 -5.98 7.30
N TRP A 36 -6.13 -7.14 6.71
CA TRP A 36 -7.10 -7.86 5.86
C TRP A 36 -8.42 -8.13 6.58
N ASP A 37 -8.37 -8.75 7.76
CA ASP A 37 -9.57 -9.12 8.52
C ASP A 37 -10.39 -7.88 8.89
N GLU A 38 -9.73 -6.84 9.40
CA GLU A 38 -10.37 -5.58 9.78
C GLU A 38 -10.98 -4.85 8.57
N LEU A 39 -10.35 -4.93 7.39
CA LEU A 39 -10.90 -4.37 6.16
C LEU A 39 -12.20 -5.08 5.79
N VAL A 40 -12.21 -6.41 5.80
CA VAL A 40 -13.41 -7.21 5.51
C VAL A 40 -14.51 -6.89 6.50
N GLU A 41 -14.21 -6.86 7.81
CA GLU A 41 -15.17 -6.56 8.86
C GLU A 41 -15.79 -5.16 8.70
N LYS A 42 -14.98 -4.13 8.42
CA LYS A 42 -15.46 -2.76 8.22
C LYS A 42 -16.39 -2.66 7.01
N ILE A 43 -16.01 -3.26 5.88
CA ILE A 43 -16.84 -3.23 4.67
C ILE A 43 -18.13 -4.04 4.88
N ALA A 44 -18.03 -5.22 5.48
CA ALA A 44 -19.20 -6.04 5.82
C ALA A 44 -20.20 -5.30 6.71
N ALA A 45 -19.72 -4.61 7.73
CA ALA A 45 -20.54 -3.79 8.62
C ALA A 45 -21.21 -2.63 7.88
N GLU A 46 -20.51 -1.94 6.97
CA GLU A 46 -21.09 -0.90 6.11
C GLU A 46 -22.20 -1.44 5.21
N LEU A 47 -22.07 -2.68 4.74
CA LEU A 47 -23.07 -3.36 3.90
C LEU A 47 -24.19 -4.05 4.69
N GLY A 48 -24.20 -3.95 6.02
CA GLY A 48 -25.20 -4.58 6.88
C GLY A 48 -25.14 -6.12 6.89
N LEU A 49 -23.97 -6.71 6.61
CA LEU A 49 -23.77 -8.15 6.61
C LEU A 49 -23.47 -8.63 8.05
N ASP A 50 -24.44 -9.33 8.63
CA ASP A 50 -24.37 -9.86 10.01
C ASP A 50 -23.61 -11.18 10.07
N HIS A 51 -22.28 -11.09 9.98
CA HIS A 51 -21.35 -12.20 10.15
C HIS A 51 -20.30 -11.83 11.20
N SER A 52 -20.00 -12.77 12.09
CA SER A 52 -18.88 -12.66 13.03
C SER A 52 -17.53 -12.67 12.32
N ALA A 53 -16.50 -12.16 13.00
CA ALA A 53 -15.12 -12.17 12.53
C ALA A 53 -14.64 -13.60 12.17
N GLU A 54 -15.04 -14.59 12.97
CA GLU A 54 -14.72 -15.99 12.76
C GLU A 54 -15.36 -16.53 11.47
N GLN A 55 -16.62 -16.18 11.21
CA GLN A 55 -17.31 -16.58 9.99
C GLN A 55 -16.65 -15.99 8.73
N TRP A 56 -16.15 -14.76 8.80
CA TRP A 56 -15.39 -14.16 7.71
C TRP A 56 -14.06 -14.87 7.47
N LYS A 57 -13.37 -15.28 8.53
CA LYS A 57 -12.11 -16.01 8.44
C LYS A 57 -12.30 -17.41 7.85
N ASP A 58 -13.38 -18.09 8.21
CA ASP A 58 -13.69 -19.44 7.73
C ASP A 58 -13.99 -19.50 6.22
N LEU A 59 -14.52 -18.41 5.64
CA LEU A 59 -14.70 -18.28 4.19
C LEU A 59 -13.35 -18.25 3.45
N GLY A 60 -12.28 -17.81 4.10
CA GLY A 60 -11.02 -17.50 3.44
C GLY A 60 -11.10 -16.20 2.62
N PRO A 61 -9.94 -15.66 2.22
CA PRO A 61 -9.85 -14.29 1.71
C PRO A 61 -10.55 -14.08 0.36
N LEU A 62 -10.48 -15.05 -0.56
CA LEU A 62 -11.07 -14.92 -1.89
C LEU A 62 -12.60 -14.98 -1.85
N ASP A 63 -13.16 -15.88 -1.03
CA ASP A 63 -14.62 -16.00 -0.93
C ASP A 63 -15.20 -14.81 -0.15
N ALA A 64 -14.53 -14.34 0.91
CA ALA A 64 -14.91 -13.11 1.58
C ALA A 64 -14.93 -11.91 0.61
N ALA A 65 -13.89 -11.75 -0.23
CA ALA A 65 -13.85 -10.71 -1.25
C ALA A 65 -14.99 -10.82 -2.27
N GLU A 66 -15.29 -12.04 -2.73
CA GLU A 66 -16.37 -12.28 -3.70
C GLU A 66 -17.75 -12.02 -3.10
N VAL A 67 -17.97 -12.38 -1.84
CA VAL A 67 -19.20 -12.04 -1.11
C VAL A 67 -19.38 -10.53 -1.03
N LEU A 68 -18.35 -9.79 -0.61
CA LEU A 68 -18.42 -8.33 -0.54
C LEU A 68 -18.67 -7.71 -1.92
N ARG A 69 -17.96 -8.15 -2.96
CA ARG A 69 -18.14 -7.67 -4.34
C ARG A 69 -19.58 -7.87 -4.80
N ARG A 70 -20.12 -9.09 -4.69
CA ARG A 70 -21.50 -9.39 -5.12
C ARG A 70 -22.53 -8.62 -4.32
N THR A 71 -22.29 -8.37 -3.03
CA THR A 71 -23.20 -7.57 -2.21
C THR A 71 -23.22 -6.12 -2.68
N THR A 72 -22.05 -5.51 -2.94
CA THR A 72 -21.98 -4.12 -3.47
C THR A 72 -22.70 -3.96 -4.82
N GLU A 73 -22.58 -4.94 -5.72
CA GLU A 73 -23.21 -4.88 -7.06
C GLU A 73 -24.74 -5.01 -7.05
N ARG A 74 -25.32 -5.50 -5.94
CA ARG A 74 -26.77 -5.72 -5.81
C ARG A 74 -27.53 -4.52 -5.27
N ILE A 75 -26.85 -3.49 -4.77
CA ILE A 75 -27.47 -2.31 -4.15
C ILE A 75 -27.74 -1.25 -5.24
N PRO A 76 -29.00 -1.08 -5.72
CA PRO A 76 -29.29 -0.13 -6.79
C PRO A 76 -29.36 1.29 -6.23
N GLY A 77 -28.63 2.23 -6.84
CA GLY A 77 -28.81 3.67 -6.59
C GLY A 77 -27.93 4.29 -5.52
N GLU A 78 -26.97 3.55 -4.93
CA GLU A 78 -26.03 4.14 -3.97
C GLU A 78 -24.82 4.84 -4.62
N PRO A 79 -24.23 5.86 -3.95
CA PRO A 79 -23.06 6.59 -4.44
C PRO A 79 -21.75 5.79 -4.40
N GLN A 80 -21.59 4.85 -3.46
CA GLN A 80 -20.44 3.92 -3.37
C GLN A 80 -20.81 2.63 -4.08
N LYS A 81 -20.52 2.54 -5.38
CA LYS A 81 -21.10 1.51 -6.26
C LYS A 81 -20.32 0.21 -6.30
N SER A 82 -19.06 0.22 -5.88
CA SER A 82 -18.17 -0.92 -6.01
C SER A 82 -17.42 -1.21 -4.72
N LEU A 83 -16.98 -2.46 -4.56
CA LEU A 83 -16.02 -2.85 -3.53
C LEU A 83 -14.78 -1.93 -3.51
N GLY A 84 -14.32 -1.47 -4.69
CA GLY A 84 -13.21 -0.55 -4.82
C GLY A 84 -13.45 0.80 -4.13
N ASP A 85 -14.67 1.32 -4.17
CA ASP A 85 -15.02 2.60 -3.51
C ASP A 85 -14.95 2.49 -1.99
N HIS A 86 -15.42 1.36 -1.43
CA HIS A 86 -15.31 1.08 0.00
C HIS A 86 -13.85 0.91 0.43
N VAL A 87 -13.06 0.19 -0.37
CA VAL A 87 -11.61 0.05 -0.12
C VAL A 87 -10.94 1.43 -0.18
N LYS A 88 -11.20 2.23 -1.22
CA LYS A 88 -10.65 3.59 -1.38
C LYS A 88 -10.98 4.48 -0.19
N LYS A 89 -12.20 4.43 0.34
CA LYS A 89 -12.60 5.18 1.54
C LYS A 89 -11.77 4.81 2.77
N LEU A 90 -11.45 3.52 2.94
CA LEU A 90 -10.74 3.03 4.11
C LEU A 90 -9.21 3.15 4.02
N VAL A 91 -8.64 3.18 2.81
CA VAL A 91 -7.19 3.17 2.59
C VAL A 91 -6.63 4.43 1.92
N GLY A 92 -7.47 5.23 1.27
CA GLY A 92 -7.05 6.36 0.44
C GLY A 92 -6.85 7.67 1.19
N ASP A 93 -7.64 7.92 2.23
CA ASP A 93 -7.68 9.23 2.91
C ASP A 93 -6.80 9.27 4.17
N GLN A 94 -5.64 8.59 4.15
CA GLN A 94 -4.78 8.52 5.33
C GLN A 94 -3.64 9.58 5.29
N PRO A 95 -3.72 10.65 6.10
CA PRO A 95 -2.79 11.78 6.00
C PRO A 95 -1.44 11.50 6.68
N ARG A 96 -1.33 10.43 7.48
CA ARG A 96 -0.15 10.16 8.31
C ARG A 96 0.44 8.81 7.96
N TYR A 97 1.73 8.81 7.65
CA TYR A 97 2.54 7.60 7.54
C TYR A 97 3.14 7.22 8.90
N ALA A 98 3.41 5.93 9.09
CA ALA A 98 4.14 5.43 10.26
C ALA A 98 5.65 5.69 10.19
N LEU A 99 6.34 5.62 11.34
CA LEU A 99 7.81 5.69 11.44
C LEU A 99 8.54 4.77 10.45
N LEU A 100 7.98 3.59 10.19
CA LEU A 100 8.55 2.64 9.23
C LEU A 100 8.72 3.27 7.84
N HIS A 101 7.75 4.04 7.35
CA HIS A 101 7.83 4.67 6.03
C HIS A 101 8.97 5.69 5.99
N LEU A 102 9.16 6.48 7.06
CA LEU A 102 10.31 7.40 7.16
C LEU A 102 11.63 6.65 7.16
N LEU A 103 11.73 5.55 7.92
CA LEU A 103 12.95 4.74 7.96
C LEU A 103 13.27 4.17 6.57
N LEU A 104 12.27 3.63 5.87
CA LEU A 104 12.43 3.11 4.52
C LEU A 104 12.80 4.20 3.51
N ALA A 105 12.12 5.35 3.55
CA ALA A 105 12.42 6.50 2.69
C ALA A 105 13.83 7.05 2.94
N SER A 106 14.30 7.03 4.19
CA SER A 106 15.65 7.49 4.56
C SER A 106 16.77 6.61 4.00
N LEU A 107 16.48 5.37 3.60
CA LEU A 107 17.45 4.50 2.92
C LEU A 107 17.81 5.03 1.53
N ARG A 108 16.94 5.86 0.92
CA ARG A 108 17.14 6.47 -0.41
C ARG A 108 17.52 5.44 -1.48
N VAL A 109 16.89 4.27 -1.42
CA VAL A 109 17.03 3.24 -2.45
C VAL A 109 16.56 3.80 -3.79
N GLN A 110 17.13 3.31 -4.89
CA GLN A 110 16.67 3.69 -6.22
C GLN A 110 15.34 3.00 -6.57
N GLU A 111 15.12 1.80 -6.03
CA GLU A 111 14.09 0.87 -6.50
C GLU A 111 13.14 0.51 -5.35
N ALA A 112 11.85 0.82 -5.52
CA ALA A 112 10.80 0.43 -4.59
C ALA A 112 9.62 -0.20 -5.34
N ILE A 113 9.04 -1.24 -4.76
CA ILE A 113 7.88 -1.96 -5.30
C ILE A 113 6.86 -2.07 -4.17
N THR A 114 5.59 -1.87 -4.49
CA THR A 114 4.50 -2.06 -3.55
C THR A 114 3.28 -2.71 -4.20
N THR A 115 2.58 -3.53 -3.42
CA THR A 115 1.23 -4.02 -3.76
C THR A 115 0.13 -3.16 -3.15
N ASN A 116 0.48 -2.10 -2.40
CA ASN A 116 -0.46 -1.26 -1.69
C ASN A 116 -1.02 -0.15 -2.59
N PHE A 117 -2.26 0.24 -2.34
CA PHE A 117 -2.94 1.33 -3.04
C PHE A 117 -2.68 2.69 -2.40
N ASP A 118 -2.44 2.74 -1.08
CA ASP A 118 -2.22 3.97 -0.32
C ASP A 118 -0.97 4.74 -0.79
N ARG A 119 -0.87 6.01 -0.37
CA ARG A 119 0.24 6.91 -0.74
C ARG A 119 1.21 7.20 0.41
N LEU A 120 1.24 6.34 1.43
CA LEU A 120 1.98 6.61 2.68
C LEU A 120 3.49 6.67 2.46
N TYR A 121 4.03 5.82 1.59
CA TYR A 121 5.46 5.83 1.27
C TYR A 121 5.83 7.07 0.44
N GLU A 122 4.99 7.44 -0.52
CA GLU A 122 5.13 8.64 -1.35
C GLU A 122 5.16 9.90 -0.48
N HIS A 123 4.25 10.02 0.48
CA HIS A 123 4.23 11.10 1.46
C HIS A 123 5.52 11.10 2.32
N ALA A 124 5.95 9.93 2.80
CA ALA A 124 7.18 9.85 3.59
C ALA A 124 8.42 10.27 2.78
N VAL A 125 8.52 9.86 1.51
CA VAL A 125 9.61 10.29 0.61
C VAL A 125 9.55 11.79 0.37
N ALA A 126 8.35 12.36 0.17
CA ALA A 126 8.16 13.79 -0.08
C ALA A 126 8.68 14.68 1.05
N ASP A 127 8.61 14.19 2.30
CA ASP A 127 9.02 14.89 3.51
C ASP A 127 10.52 14.75 3.86
N ILE A 128 11.28 13.91 3.13
CA ILE A 128 12.74 13.78 3.33
C ILE A 128 13.47 14.96 2.67
N GLU A 129 14.28 15.67 3.46
CA GLU A 129 15.16 16.73 2.95
C GLU A 129 16.22 16.15 1.99
N GLY A 130 16.45 16.84 0.87
CA GLY A 130 17.40 16.39 -0.16
C GLY A 130 16.97 15.10 -0.88
N ARG A 131 15.66 14.79 -0.88
CA ARG A 131 15.10 13.65 -1.59
C ARG A 131 15.42 13.68 -3.08
N ARG A 132 15.52 12.48 -3.68
CA ARG A 132 15.49 12.33 -5.13
C ARG A 132 14.04 12.53 -5.62
N PRO A 133 13.83 12.95 -6.88
CA PRO A 133 12.53 12.82 -7.51
C PRO A 133 12.05 11.37 -7.40
N LEU A 134 10.77 11.19 -7.07
CA LEU A 134 10.11 9.89 -7.04
C LEU A 134 9.25 9.76 -8.30
N VAL A 135 9.53 8.76 -9.12
CA VAL A 135 8.75 8.42 -10.32
C VAL A 135 7.82 7.26 -9.99
N LEU A 136 6.52 7.43 -10.23
CA LEU A 136 5.54 6.36 -10.06
C LEU A 136 5.45 5.53 -11.35
N VAL A 137 5.46 4.20 -11.22
CA VAL A 137 5.36 3.26 -12.35
C VAL A 137 4.14 2.37 -12.14
N PRO A 138 3.31 2.12 -13.17
CA PRO A 138 3.34 2.70 -14.52
C PRO A 138 2.51 3.99 -14.58
N GLU A 139 3.05 5.14 -14.16
CA GLU A 139 2.39 6.39 -14.56
C GLU A 139 2.39 6.48 -16.09
N LYS A 140 1.24 6.85 -16.65
CA LYS A 140 0.97 6.88 -18.09
C LYS A 140 1.76 7.96 -18.86
N ASP A 141 2.82 8.53 -18.26
CA ASP A 141 3.66 9.56 -18.86
C ASP A 141 5.08 9.01 -19.15
N PRO A 142 5.39 8.68 -20.42
CA PRO A 142 6.71 8.23 -20.86
C PRO A 142 7.86 9.19 -20.50
N SER A 143 7.59 10.48 -20.29
CA SER A 143 8.62 11.47 -19.96
C SER A 143 9.18 11.32 -18.54
N GLN A 144 8.42 10.71 -17.63
CA GLN A 144 8.88 10.42 -16.27
C GLN A 144 9.79 9.19 -16.22
N VAL A 145 9.54 8.20 -17.08
CA VAL A 145 10.33 6.97 -17.19
C VAL A 145 11.76 7.25 -17.67
N ALA A 146 11.96 8.27 -18.49
CA ALA A 146 13.30 8.67 -18.96
C ALA A 146 14.23 9.16 -17.83
N ARG A 147 13.69 9.49 -16.64
CA ARG A 147 14.47 9.97 -15.47
C ARG A 147 14.87 8.85 -14.49
N VAL A 148 14.48 7.60 -14.76
CA VAL A 148 14.71 6.44 -13.86
C VAL A 148 16.20 6.19 -13.55
N GLY A 149 17.11 6.64 -14.41
CA GLY A 149 18.56 6.55 -14.17
C GLY A 149 19.09 7.45 -13.04
N GLU A 150 18.38 8.53 -12.70
CA GLU A 150 18.78 9.52 -11.67
C GLU A 150 17.75 9.66 -10.54
N ALA A 151 16.50 9.27 -10.80
CA ALA A 151 15.38 9.33 -9.87
C ALA A 151 15.21 8.02 -9.09
N GLN A 152 14.57 8.10 -7.93
CA GLN A 152 13.98 6.93 -7.29
C GLN A 152 12.70 6.56 -8.06
N TRP A 153 12.40 5.28 -8.19
CA TRP A 153 11.14 4.82 -8.76
C TRP A 153 10.36 3.94 -7.78
N LEU A 154 9.02 4.06 -7.83
CA LEU A 154 8.07 3.25 -7.09
C LEU A 154 7.12 2.56 -8.08
N LEU A 155 7.19 1.23 -8.16
CA LEU A 155 6.25 0.41 -8.92
C LEU A 155 5.07 0.00 -8.04
N LYS A 156 3.86 0.46 -8.37
CA LYS A 156 2.62 0.04 -7.71
C LYS A 156 1.93 -1.04 -8.56
N LEU A 157 2.09 -2.30 -8.17
CA LEU A 157 1.69 -3.46 -9.00
C LEU A 157 0.19 -3.55 -9.25
N HIS A 158 -0.62 -3.13 -8.27
CA HIS A 158 -2.08 -3.21 -8.36
C HIS A 158 -2.74 -1.88 -8.74
N GLY A 159 -1.95 -0.83 -8.99
CA GLY A 159 -2.45 0.52 -9.24
C GLY A 159 -2.34 1.44 -8.03
N ASP A 160 -3.09 2.54 -8.08
CA ASP A 160 -3.06 3.61 -7.08
C ASP A 160 -4.48 3.93 -6.64
N VAL A 161 -4.66 4.38 -5.39
CA VAL A 161 -5.98 4.73 -4.86
C VAL A 161 -6.68 5.86 -5.64
N GLU A 162 -5.96 6.66 -6.41
CA GLU A 162 -6.53 7.70 -7.28
C GLU A 162 -7.03 7.20 -8.65
N ASN A 163 -6.75 5.95 -9.04
CA ASN A 163 -7.07 5.40 -10.36
C ASN A 163 -8.14 4.31 -10.35
#